data_AF-A0A6L9FIH7-F1
#
_entry.id   AF-A0A6L9FIH7-F1
#
_cell.length_a   1.000
_cell.length_b   1.000
_cell.length_c   1.000
_cell.angle_alpha   90.00
_cell.angle_beta   90.00
_cell.angle_gamma   90.00
#
_symmetry.space_group_name_H-M   'P 1'
#
loop_
_entity.id
_entity.type
_entity.pdbx_description
1 polymer ?
#
loop_
_entity_poly.entity_id
_entity_poly.type
_entity_poly.pdbx_seq_one_letter_code
_entity_poly.pdbx_strand_id
1 'polypeptide(L)' 'MMSKKTHHQVSEQAPVNDIELGRGQIKDNALKALVTSQLFTARVEKAKKGKGSYQRKAKHRGKEPYSKAA' A
#
# COMPACT_ATOMS: atom_id res chain seq x y z
N MET A 1 40.77 16.51 -32.38
CA MET A 1 40.46 15.36 -31.50
C MET A 1 39.34 15.77 -30.56
N MET A 2 38.13 15.26 -30.73
CA MET A 2 36.99 15.58 -29.86
C MET A 2 36.70 14.42 -28.92
N SER A 3 36.83 14.67 -27.61
CA SER A 3 36.52 13.73 -26.54
C SER A 3 35.03 13.41 -26.52
N LYS A 4 34.67 12.13 -26.63
CA LYS A 4 33.29 11.65 -26.51
C LYS A 4 32.87 11.77 -25.05
N LYS A 5 31.91 12.64 -24.75
CA LYS A 5 31.23 12.67 -23.45
C LYS A 5 30.52 11.33 -23.27
N THR A 6 31.01 10.51 -22.36
CA THR A 6 30.36 9.29 -21.93
C THR A 6 29.10 9.66 -21.15
N HIS A 7 27.93 9.20 -21.62
CA HIS A 7 26.73 9.20 -20.79
C HIS A 7 27.02 8.27 -19.61
N HIS A 8 27.08 8.83 -18.40
CA HIS A 8 27.22 8.05 -17.18
C HIS A 8 25.94 7.24 -16.98
N GLN A 9 26.00 5.93 -17.17
CA GLN A 9 24.88 5.05 -16.86
C GLN A 9 24.88 4.80 -15.35
N VAL A 10 23.96 5.44 -14.64
CA VAL A 10 23.67 5.14 -13.23
C VAL A 10 22.92 3.81 -13.20
N SER A 11 23.61 2.75 -12.81
CA SER A 11 23.03 1.43 -12.55
C SER A 11 22.66 1.32 -11.07
N GLU A 12 21.51 1.85 -10.69
CA GLU A 12 20.89 1.56 -9.39
C GLU A 12 19.88 0.43 -9.57
N GLN A 13 20.35 -0.82 -9.53
CA GLN A 13 19.46 -1.97 -9.38
C GLN A 13 19.03 -2.09 -7.91
N ALA A 14 18.09 -1.24 -7.49
CA ALA A 14 17.19 -1.61 -6.41
C ALA A 14 16.34 -2.82 -6.86
N PRO A 15 16.01 -3.79 -5.99
CA PRO A 15 15.10 -4.86 -6.37
C PRO A 15 13.74 -4.23 -6.68
N VAL A 16 13.44 -4.10 -7.97
CA VAL A 16 12.10 -3.79 -8.46
C VAL A 16 11.23 -5.00 -8.14
N ASN A 17 10.56 -4.95 -6.99
CA ASN A 17 9.45 -5.85 -6.73
C ASN A 17 8.39 -5.53 -7.79
N ASP A 18 8.18 -6.45 -8.73
CA ASP A 18 7.14 -6.31 -9.74
C ASP A 18 5.78 -6.24 -9.02
N ILE A 19 5.15 -5.07 -9.07
CA ILE A 19 3.82 -4.86 -8.49
C ILE A 19 2.80 -5.37 -9.51
N GLU A 20 2.04 -6.40 -9.14
CA GLU A 20 0.92 -6.87 -9.97
C GLU A 20 -0.24 -5.87 -9.90
N LEU A 21 -0.42 -5.09 -10.98
CA LEU A 21 -1.45 -4.03 -11.04
C LEU A 21 -2.81 -4.52 -11.53
N GLY A 22 -2.91 -5.77 -12.00
CA GLY A 22 -4.13 -6.33 -12.58
C GLY A 22 -4.62 -5.63 -13.87
N ARG A 23 -3.74 -4.87 -14.54
CA ARG A 23 -4.05 -4.10 -15.77
C ARG A 23 -3.45 -4.69 -17.05
N GLY A 24 -2.80 -5.85 -16.96
CA GLY A 24 -2.09 -6.47 -18.08
C GLY A 24 -0.92 -5.61 -18.58
N GLN A 25 -0.57 -5.73 -19.86
CA GLN A 25 0.49 -4.93 -20.48
C GLN A 25 0.02 -3.47 -20.69
N ILE A 26 0.68 -2.53 -20.03
CA ILE A 26 0.40 -1.10 -20.16
C ILE A 26 1.14 -0.56 -21.40
N LYS A 27 0.38 -0.06 -22.38
CA LYS A 27 0.93 0.46 -23.66
C LYS A 27 1.07 1.98 -23.70
N ASP A 28 0.31 2.68 -22.86
CA ASP A 28 0.23 4.14 -22.85
C ASP A 28 1.01 4.70 -21.64
N ASN A 29 0.32 5.10 -20.56
CA ASN A 29 0.96 5.73 -19.39
C ASN A 29 0.98 4.81 -18.15
N ALA A 30 2.19 4.56 -17.62
CA ALA A 30 2.41 3.75 -16.42
C ALA A 30 1.82 4.36 -15.13
N LEU A 31 1.99 5.67 -14.90
CA LEU A 31 1.47 6.35 -13.71
C LEU A 31 -0.05 6.35 -13.67
N LYS A 32 -0.70 6.54 -14.83
CA LYS A 32 -2.16 6.48 -14.94
C LYS A 32 -2.69 5.08 -14.62
N ALA A 33 -2.00 4.04 -15.09
CA ALA A 33 -2.35 2.66 -14.76
C ALA A 33 -2.14 2.36 -13.27
N LEU A 34 -1.06 2.86 -12.69
CA LEU A 34 -0.78 2.78 -11.25
C LEU A 34 -1.89 3.44 -10.43
N VAL A 35 -2.17 4.73 -10.64
CA VAL A 35 -3.15 5.49 -9.86
C VAL A 35 -4.55 4.87 -9.90
N THR A 36 -4.91 4.21 -11.00
CA THR A 36 -6.22 3.56 -11.14
C THR A 36 -6.23 2.09 -10.70
N SER A 37 -5.08 1.50 -10.39
CA SER A 37 -4.97 0.12 -9.87
C SER A 37 -5.52 -0.02 -8.45
N GLN A 38 -5.63 -1.27 -7.96
CA GLN A 38 -6.10 -1.57 -6.61
C GLN A 38 -5.22 -0.96 -5.51
N LEU A 39 -3.94 -0.71 -5.80
CA LEU A 39 -2.97 -0.17 -4.86
C LEU A 39 -3.38 1.20 -4.32
N PHE A 40 -3.88 2.08 -5.18
CA PHE A 40 -4.20 3.47 -4.86
C PHE A 40 -5.70 3.72 -4.67
N THR A 41 -6.39 2.76 -4.06
CA THR A 41 -7.81 2.91 -3.71
C THR A 41 -8.00 3.70 -2.41
N ALA A 42 -9.06 4.49 -2.35
CA ALA A 42 -9.43 5.20 -1.13
C ALA A 42 -9.82 4.20 -0.03
N ARG A 43 -9.05 4.16 1.06
CA ARG A 43 -9.35 3.31 2.22
C ARG A 43 -10.22 4.06 3.20
N VAL A 44 -11.30 3.42 3.65
CA VAL A 44 -12.21 3.97 4.65
C VAL A 44 -11.99 3.25 5.97
N GLU A 45 -11.64 4.01 7.01
CA GLU A 45 -11.52 3.47 8.35
C GLU A 45 -12.89 3.27 9.00
N LYS A 46 -13.02 2.20 9.79
CA LYS A 46 -14.24 1.96 10.57
C LYS A 46 -14.29 2.94 11.75
N ALA A 47 -15.30 3.80 11.78
CA ALA A 47 -15.54 4.71 12.89
C ALA A 47 -15.71 3.95 14.23
N LYS A 48 -15.21 4.53 15.32
CA LYS A 48 -15.32 3.95 16.67
C LYS A 48 -16.71 4.14 17.30
N LYS A 49 -17.47 5.17 16.88
CA LYS A 49 -18.81 5.50 17.37
C LYS A 49 -19.68 6.02 16.21
N GLY A 50 -21.00 5.85 16.32
CA GLY A 50 -21.98 6.35 15.34
C GLY A 50 -22.42 5.31 14.31
N LYS A 51 -22.74 5.77 13.09
CA LYS A 51 -23.21 4.89 12.01
C LYS A 51 -22.11 3.93 11.58
N GLY A 52 -22.42 2.65 11.46
CA GLY A 52 -21.48 1.63 11.01
C GLY A 52 -20.40 1.25 12.02
N SER A 53 -20.39 1.82 13.24
CA SER A 53 -19.37 1.51 14.25
C SER A 53 -19.65 0.23 15.04
N TYR A 54 -20.87 -0.31 15.00
CA TYR A 54 -21.24 -1.51 15.76
C TYR A 54 -20.36 -2.72 15.39
N GLN A 55 -19.89 -3.43 16.40
CA GLN A 55 -19.11 -4.66 16.28
C GLN A 55 -19.74 -5.74 17.16
N ARG A 56 -20.17 -6.87 16.59
CA ARG A 56 -20.81 -7.98 17.34
C ARG A 56 -19.87 -8.62 18.38
N LYS A 57 -18.56 -8.61 18.11
CA LYS A 57 -17.52 -9.13 19.01
C LYS A 57 -16.50 -8.01 19.24
N ALA A 58 -16.33 -7.60 20.49
CA ALA A 58 -15.28 -6.67 20.88
C ALA A 58 -13.89 -7.35 20.83
N LYS A 59 -12.83 -6.56 20.66
CA LYS A 59 -11.43 -7.05 20.56
C LYS A 59 -11.01 -7.91 21.77
N HIS A 60 -11.49 -7.58 22.97
CA HIS A 60 -11.10 -8.23 24.23
C HIS A 60 -12.31 -8.87 24.94
N ARG A 61 -13.16 -9.58 24.20
CA ARG A 61 -14.32 -10.28 24.78
C ARG A 61 -13.84 -11.38 25.74
N GLY A 62 -14.28 -11.33 27.00
CA GLY A 62 -13.95 -12.34 28.02
C GLY A 62 -12.59 -12.17 28.70
N LYS A 63 -11.85 -11.10 28.41
CA LYS A 63 -10.66 -10.71 29.18
C LYS A 63 -11.03 -9.55 30.08
N GLU A 64 -10.93 -9.72 31.39
CA GLU A 64 -11.08 -8.59 32.31
C GLU A 64 -9.90 -7.62 32.12
N PRO A 65 -10.15 -6.30 32.11
CA PRO A 65 -9.09 -5.30 31.94
C PRO A 65 -8.08 -5.29 33.09
N TYR A 66 -8.44 -5.87 34.24
CA TYR A 66 -7.57 -6.04 35.39
C TYR A 66 -7.70 -7.49 35.87
N SER A 67 -6.78 -8.35 35.48
CA SER A 67 -6.50 -9.53 36.30
C SER A 67 -5.88 -9.01 37.59
N LYS A 68 -6.70 -8.84 38.64
CA LYS A 68 -6.18 -8.65 40.00
C LYS A 68 -5.52 -9.96 40.42
N ALA A 69 -4.27 -10.17 39.99
CA ALA A 69 -3.38 -11.08 40.68
C ALA A 69 -3.01 -10.38 42.00
N ALA A 70 -3.62 -10.85 43.09
CA ALA A 70 -3.24 -10.51 44.45
C ALA A 70 -1.93 -11.22 44.81
#